data_AF-A0A5K3FQ60-F1
#
_entry.id   AF-A0A5K3FQ60-F1
#
_cell.length_a   1.000
_cell.length_b   1.000
_cell.length_c   1.000
_cell.angle_alpha   90.00
_cell.angle_beta   90.00
_cell.angle_gamma   90.00
#
_symmetry.space_group_name_H-M   'P 1'
#
loop_
_entity.id
_entity.type
_entity.pdbx_description
1 polymer ?
#
loop_
_entity_poly.entity_id
_entity_poly.type
_entity_poly.pdbx_seq_one_letter_code
_entity_poly.pdbx_strand_id
1 'polypeptide(L)'
;MNTAKLVNLVAVTTAATFVVIVVAVGTKDCSNIFDCPNDALRIQGIILLVAAIFLVTTTITYFVSFFKNPAWLRIACLVTSTFGLLLCFAGTLVLPYFEYDFWGQWLATVAATIALTFIISVSVSFSHKST
;
A
#
# COMPACT_ATOMS: atom_id res chain seq x y z
N MET A 1 -1.06 1.98 25.94
CA MET A 1 -0.77 1.66 24.53
C MET A 1 -0.32 2.95 23.84
N ASN A 2 0.77 2.95 23.08
CA ASN A 2 1.31 4.19 22.51
C ASN A 2 0.38 4.68 21.38
N THR A 3 -0.31 5.80 21.56
CA THR A 3 -1.31 6.34 20.60
C THR A 3 -0.74 6.46 19.18
N ALA A 4 0.52 6.85 19.05
CA ALA A 4 1.23 6.91 17.77
C ALA A 4 1.30 5.55 17.04
N LYS A 5 1.51 4.44 17.77
CA LYS A 5 1.49 3.10 17.16
C LYS A 5 0.09 2.72 16.66
N LEU A 6 -0.95 3.09 17.41
CA LEU A 6 -2.33 2.80 16.99
C LEU A 6 -2.69 3.60 15.74
N VAL A 7 -2.36 4.89 15.68
CA VAL A 7 -2.59 5.74 14.51
C VAL A 7 -1.87 5.19 13.28
N ASN A 8 -0.60 4.79 13.42
CA ASN A 8 0.15 4.19 12.33
C ASN A 8 -0.44 2.86 11.83
N LEU A 9 -0.95 2.03 12.75
CA LEU A 9 -1.63 0.79 12.38
C LEU A 9 -2.91 1.08 11.58
N VAL A 10 -3.71 2.05 12.02
CA VAL A 10 -4.92 2.47 11.31
C VAL A 10 -4.55 3.03 9.93
N ALA A 11 -3.51 3.86 9.83
CA ALA A 11 -3.05 4.42 8.57
C ALA A 11 -2.65 3.33 7.56
N VAL A 12 -1.78 2.39 7.93
CA VAL A 12 -1.34 1.33 7.01
C VAL A 12 -2.49 0.38 6.64
N THR A 13 -3.38 0.05 7.58
CA THR A 13 -4.57 -0.79 7.33
C THR A 13 -5.52 -0.10 6.36
N THR A 14 -5.72 1.21 6.53
CA THR A 14 -6.54 2.03 5.64
C THR A 14 -5.93 2.04 4.24
N ALA A 15 -4.63 2.33 4.11
CA ALA A 15 -3.92 2.30 2.83
C ALA A 15 -4.09 0.94 2.13
N ALA A 16 -3.86 -0.17 2.84
CA ALA A 16 -4.03 -1.51 2.29
C ALA A 16 -5.46 -1.76 1.79
N THR A 17 -6.45 -1.34 2.58
CA THR A 17 -7.89 -1.49 2.24
C THR A 17 -8.24 -0.69 0.99
N PHE A 18 -7.75 0.55 0.87
CA PHE A 18 -7.95 1.37 -0.33
C PHE A 18 -7.35 0.71 -1.59
N VAL A 19 -6.13 0.16 -1.52
CA VAL A 19 -5.56 -0.56 -2.67
C VAL A 19 -6.37 -1.80 -3.04
N VAL A 20 -6.85 -2.57 -2.06
CA VAL A 20 -7.73 -3.73 -2.32
C VAL A 20 -9.03 -3.29 -2.99
N ILE A 21 -9.62 -2.18 -2.55
CA ILE A 21 -10.82 -1.61 -3.20
C ILE A 21 -10.51 -1.18 -4.63
N VAL A 22 -9.38 -0.52 -4.88
CA VAL A 22 -8.96 -0.16 -6.25
C VAL A 22 -8.85 -1.40 -7.13
N VAL A 23 -8.23 -2.46 -6.62
CA VAL A 23 -8.09 -3.73 -7.37
C VAL A 23 -9.46 -4.35 -7.64
N ALA A 24 -10.39 -4.31 -6.70
CA ALA A 24 -11.72 -4.90 -6.87
C ALA A 24 -12.67 -4.07 -7.76
N VAL A 25 -12.55 -2.74 -7.72
CA VAL A 25 -13.45 -1.80 -8.41
C VAL A 25 -12.90 -1.39 -9.78
N GLY A 26 -11.58 -1.21 -9.90
CA GLY A 26 -10.91 -0.79 -11.13
C GLY A 26 -10.83 -1.88 -12.20
N THR A 27 -11.27 -3.11 -11.91
CA THR A 27 -11.32 -4.21 -12.85
C THR A 27 -12.75 -4.54 -13.29
N LYS A 28 -13.71 -3.60 -13.14
CA LYS A 28 -15.11 -3.82 -13.52
C LYS A 28 -15.29 -4.31 -14.97
N ASP A 29 -14.41 -3.89 -15.87
CA ASP A 29 -14.43 -4.29 -17.28
C ASP A 29 -13.74 -5.64 -17.54
N CYS A 30 -13.14 -6.26 -16.51
CA CYS A 30 -12.45 -7.55 -16.61
C CYS A 30 -13.10 -8.56 -15.64
N SER A 31 -13.57 -9.71 -16.13
CA SER A 31 -14.04 -10.79 -15.23
C SER A 31 -12.93 -11.30 -14.29
N ASN A 32 -11.67 -11.19 -14.71
CA ASN A 32 -10.50 -11.53 -13.93
C ASN A 32 -9.32 -10.64 -14.36
N ILE A 33 -8.49 -10.23 -13.41
CA ILE A 33 -7.32 -9.38 -13.64
C ILE A 33 -6.32 -10.08 -14.58
N PHE A 34 -6.24 -11.41 -14.48
CA PHE A 34 -5.34 -12.21 -15.29
C PHE A 34 -5.82 -12.43 -16.73
N ASP A 35 -7.08 -12.12 -17.02
CA ASP A 35 -7.76 -12.45 -18.28
C ASP A 35 -8.39 -11.21 -18.94
N CYS A 36 -7.84 -10.03 -18.64
CA CYS A 36 -8.34 -8.79 -19.24
C CYS A 36 -7.82 -8.64 -20.67
N PRO A 37 -8.69 -8.33 -21.66
CA PRO A 37 -8.28 -8.17 -23.06
C PRO A 37 -7.40 -6.94 -23.30
N ASN A 38 -7.39 -5.97 -22.37
CA ASN A 38 -6.50 -4.83 -22.41
C ASN A 38 -5.25 -5.10 -21.56
N ASP A 39 -4.11 -5.28 -22.23
CA ASP A 39 -2.81 -5.56 -21.59
C ASP A 39 -2.41 -4.47 -20.57
N ALA A 40 -2.77 -3.21 -20.80
CA ALA A 40 -2.44 -2.12 -19.88
C ALA A 40 -3.22 -2.22 -18.55
N LEU A 41 -4.51 -2.55 -18.62
CA LEU A 41 -5.35 -2.78 -17.44
C LEU A 41 -4.91 -4.04 -16.68
N ARG A 42 -4.53 -5.09 -17.41
CA ARG A 42 -3.96 -6.31 -16.83
C ARG A 42 -2.67 -6.02 -16.06
N ILE A 43 -1.72 -5.30 -16.67
CA ILE A 43 -0.45 -4.93 -16.04
C ILE A 43 -0.70 -4.06 -14.80
N GLN A 44 -1.57 -3.06 -14.91
CA GLN A 44 -1.93 -2.22 -13.76
C GLN A 44 -2.51 -3.04 -12.62
N GLY A 45 -3.50 -3.89 -12.91
CA GLY A 45 -4.17 -4.70 -11.89
C GLY A 45 -3.20 -5.66 -11.20
N ILE A 46 -2.26 -6.28 -11.94
CA ILE A 46 -1.20 -7.12 -11.36
C ILE A 46 -0.29 -6.30 -10.46
N ILE A 47 0.19 -5.13 -10.91
CA ILE A 47 1.07 -4.26 -10.12
C ILE A 47 0.38 -3.82 -8.82
N LEU A 48 -0.88 -3.41 -8.89
CA LEU A 48 -1.66 -2.98 -7.72
C LEU A 48 -2.00 -4.15 -6.79
N LEU A 49 -2.23 -5.36 -7.33
CA LEU A 49 -2.40 -6.57 -6.53
C LEU A 49 -1.13 -6.88 -5.73
N VAL A 50 0.04 -6.81 -6.36
CA VAL A 50 1.32 -7.00 -5.67
C VAL A 50 1.53 -5.90 -4.63
N ALA A 51 1.17 -4.65 -4.93
CA ALA A 51 1.21 -3.55 -3.97
C ALA A 51 0.33 -3.84 -2.73
N ALA A 52 -0.88 -4.35 -2.94
CA ALA A 52 -1.79 -4.73 -1.87
C ALA A 52 -1.19 -5.82 -0.97
N ILE A 53 -0.57 -6.86 -1.56
CA ILE A 53 0.10 -7.93 -0.81
C ILE A 53 1.20 -7.35 0.10
N PHE A 54 2.02 -6.43 -0.42
CA PHE A 54 3.06 -5.77 0.39
C PHE A 54 2.47 -4.96 1.54
N LEU A 55 1.44 -4.14 1.29
CA LEU A 55 0.81 -3.31 2.33
C LEU A 55 0.04 -4.14 3.38
N VAL A 56 -0.61 -5.24 2.99
CA VAL A 56 -1.22 -6.19 3.93
C VAL A 56 -0.14 -6.85 4.77
N THR A 57 0.97 -7.26 4.15
CA THR A 57 2.13 -7.82 4.88
C THR A 57 2.70 -6.81 5.87
N THR A 58 2.84 -5.54 5.47
CA THR A 58 3.24 -4.45 6.38
C THR A 58 2.27 -4.32 7.55
N THR A 59 0.96 -4.36 7.29
CA THR A 59 -0.07 -4.25 8.33
C THR A 59 0.06 -5.37 9.36
N ILE A 60 0.19 -6.62 8.90
CA ILE A 60 0.39 -7.80 9.77
C ILE A 60 1.70 -7.65 10.56
N THR A 61 2.80 -7.31 9.89
CA THR A 61 4.12 -7.15 10.52
C THR A 61 4.10 -6.04 11.59
N TYR A 62 3.41 -4.94 11.30
CA TYR A 62 3.26 -3.82 12.22
C TYR A 62 2.34 -4.16 13.40
N PHE A 63 1.28 -4.93 13.18
CA PHE A 63 0.44 -5.47 14.24
C PHE A 63 1.23 -6.41 15.18
N VAL A 64 2.02 -7.33 14.62
CA VAL A 64 2.91 -8.20 15.42
C VAL A 64 3.92 -7.37 16.24
N SER A 65 4.32 -6.20 15.73
CA SER A 65 5.21 -5.27 16.43
C SER A 65 4.64 -4.70 17.75
N PHE A 66 3.33 -4.85 18.01
CA PHE A 66 2.70 -4.53 19.29
C PHE A 66 3.10 -5.52 20.38
N PHE A 67 3.18 -6.82 20.04
CA PHE A 67 3.45 -7.89 20.99
C PHE A 67 4.95 -8.19 21.11
N LYS A 68 5.68 -8.12 20.01
CA LYS A 68 7.13 -8.35 19.96
C LYS A 68 7.76 -7.15 19.26
N ASN A 69 8.73 -6.47 19.89
CA ASN A 69 9.30 -5.23 19.35
C ASN A 69 10.80 -5.35 18.97
N PRO A 70 11.25 -6.43 18.29
CA PRO A 70 12.61 -6.51 17.76
C PRO A 70 12.81 -5.43 16.68
N ALA A 71 14.01 -4.85 16.64
CA ALA A 71 14.37 -3.83 15.64
C ALA A 71 14.16 -4.32 14.20
N TRP A 72 14.31 -5.62 13.95
CA TRP A 72 14.20 -6.23 12.63
C TRP A 72 12.77 -6.21 12.07
N LEU A 73 11.74 -6.32 12.93
CA LEU A 73 10.34 -6.20 12.48
C LEU A 73 10.02 -4.78 12.00
N ARG A 74 10.66 -3.76 12.56
CA ARG A 74 10.49 -2.36 12.12
C ARG A 74 11.14 -2.13 10.77
N ILE A 75 12.34 -2.66 10.56
CA ILE A 75 13.02 -2.62 9.26
C ILE A 75 12.19 -3.34 8.21
N ALA A 76 11.68 -4.54 8.52
CA ALA A 76 10.80 -5.29 7.63
C ALA A 76 9.52 -4.50 7.29
N CYS A 77 8.91 -3.81 8.26
CA CYS A 77 7.79 -2.91 8.01
C CYS A 77 8.16 -1.82 7.01
N LEU A 78 9.27 -1.09 7.23
CA LEU A 78 9.71 -0.01 6.35
C LEU A 78 9.97 -0.50 4.92
N VAL A 79 10.68 -1.62 4.77
CA VAL A 79 10.99 -2.22 3.47
C VAL A 79 9.70 -2.59 2.75
N THR A 80 8.83 -3.38 3.38
CA THR A 80 7.56 -3.82 2.77
C THR A 80 6.64 -2.65 2.43
N SER A 81 6.53 -1.64 3.29
CA SER A 81 5.72 -0.45 3.00
C SER A 81 6.28 0.37 1.85
N THR A 82 7.60 0.46 1.73
CA THR A 82 8.25 1.22 0.65
C THR A 82 8.04 0.51 -0.69
N PHE A 83 8.16 -0.81 -0.74
CA PHE A 83 7.82 -1.58 -1.95
C PHE A 83 6.35 -1.44 -2.31
N GLY A 84 5.43 -1.55 -1.34
CA GLY A 84 3.99 -1.33 -1.56
C GLY A 84 3.70 0.07 -2.11
N LEU A 85 4.33 1.11 -1.55
CA LEU A 85 4.23 2.49 -2.02
C LEU A 85 4.72 2.66 -3.46
N LEU A 86 5.91 2.15 -3.77
CA LEU A 86 6.50 2.25 -5.11
C LEU A 86 5.64 1.55 -6.16
N LEU A 87 5.07 0.39 -5.81
CA LEU A 87 4.15 -0.32 -6.69
C LEU A 87 2.81 0.39 -6.85
N CYS A 88 2.30 1.07 -5.81
CA CYS A 88 1.13 1.94 -5.98
C CYS A 88 1.40 3.06 -6.98
N PHE A 89 2.56 3.72 -6.88
CA PHE A 89 2.96 4.75 -7.85
C PHE A 89 3.15 4.18 -9.25
N ALA A 90 3.83 3.04 -9.39
CA ALA A 90 3.99 2.37 -10.67
C ALA A 90 2.63 2.03 -11.29
N GLY A 91 1.70 1.47 -10.51
CA GLY A 91 0.33 1.18 -10.96
C GLY A 91 -0.43 2.44 -11.39
N THR A 92 -0.29 3.56 -10.68
CA THR A 92 -0.91 4.83 -11.10
C THR A 92 -0.32 5.40 -12.38
N LEU A 93 0.96 5.13 -12.68
CA LEU A 93 1.67 5.64 -13.86
C LEU A 93 1.41 4.83 -15.14
N VAL A 94 0.79 3.65 -15.05
CA VAL A 94 0.49 2.80 -16.22
C VAL A 94 -0.70 3.34 -17.04
N LEU A 95 -1.68 4.01 -16.42
CA LEU A 95 -2.90 4.47 -17.09
C LEU A 95 -3.16 5.98 -17.21
N PRO A 96 -2.24 6.93 -16.93
CA PRO A 96 -2.55 8.35 -17.15
C PRO A 96 -2.82 8.67 -18.64
N TYR A 97 -2.55 7.73 -19.55
CA TYR A 97 -2.74 7.85 -21.00
C TYR A 97 -4.00 7.17 -21.55
N PHE A 98 -4.75 6.42 -20.73
CA PHE A 98 -5.94 5.68 -21.16
C PHE A 98 -7.09 6.03 -20.21
N GLU A 99 -7.98 6.91 -20.66
CA GLU A 99 -9.20 7.27 -19.92
C GLU A 99 -10.08 6.03 -19.70
N TYR A 100 -10.50 5.80 -18.44
CA TYR A 100 -11.94 5.75 -18.11
C TYR A 100 -12.26 5.70 -16.60
N ASP A 101 -11.29 5.46 -15.71
CA ASP A 101 -11.60 5.31 -14.28
C ASP A 101 -10.77 6.25 -13.38
N PHE A 102 -11.17 7.54 -13.38
CA PHE A 102 -10.66 8.59 -12.49
C PHE A 102 -10.59 8.11 -11.03
N TRP A 103 -11.59 7.31 -10.60
CA TRP A 103 -11.66 6.77 -9.25
C TRP A 103 -10.58 5.74 -8.93
N GLY A 104 -10.23 4.85 -9.87
CA GLY A 104 -9.19 3.85 -9.65
C GLY A 104 -7.82 4.48 -9.44
N GLN A 105 -7.47 5.47 -10.26
CA GLN A 105 -6.22 6.22 -10.11
C GLN A 105 -6.21 7.07 -8.84
N TRP A 106 -7.29 7.82 -8.58
CA TRP A 106 -7.37 8.70 -7.42
C TRP A 106 -7.29 7.93 -6.10
N LEU A 107 -8.01 6.81 -5.98
CA LEU A 107 -7.96 5.97 -4.78
C LEU A 107 -6.59 5.32 -4.57
N ALA A 108 -5.89 4.94 -5.64
CA ALA A 108 -4.52 4.43 -5.54
C ALA A 108 -3.52 5.52 -5.09
N THR A 109 -3.68 6.75 -5.57
CA THR A 109 -2.86 7.90 -5.11
C THR A 109 -3.14 8.25 -3.65
N VAL A 110 -4.41 8.21 -3.21
CA VAL A 110 -4.77 8.40 -1.79
C VAL A 110 -4.13 7.31 -0.94
N ALA A 111 -4.21 6.04 -1.36
CA ALA A 111 -3.58 4.93 -0.66
C ALA A 111 -2.05 5.10 -0.54
N ALA A 112 -1.39 5.51 -1.63
CA ALA A 112 0.05 5.79 -1.64
C ALA A 112 0.39 6.93 -0.66
N THR A 113 -0.41 7.99 -0.64
CA THR A 113 -0.18 9.13 0.27
C THR A 113 -0.28 8.70 1.74
N ILE A 114 -1.30 7.90 2.09
CA ILE A 114 -1.44 7.36 3.45
C ILE A 114 -0.26 6.44 3.80
N ALA A 115 0.16 5.56 2.89
CA ALA A 115 1.33 4.70 3.09
C ALA A 115 2.61 5.53 3.31
N LEU A 116 2.78 6.65 2.59
CA LEU A 116 3.91 7.56 2.77
C LEU A 116 3.93 8.18 4.17
N THR A 117 2.78 8.66 4.66
CA THR A 117 2.69 9.23 6.02
C THR A 117 3.05 8.20 7.09
N PHE A 118 2.65 6.94 6.90
CA PHE A 118 3.06 5.83 7.75
C PHE A 118 4.58 5.61 7.72
N ILE A 119 5.20 5.55 6.53
CA ILE A 119 6.65 5.35 6.36
C ILE A 119 7.43 6.45 7.09
N ILE A 120 7.04 7.72 6.90
CA ILE A 120 7.69 8.86 7.54
C ILE A 120 7.57 8.75 9.06
N SER A 121 6.37 8.49 9.58
CA SER A 121 6.11 8.35 11.02
C SER A 121 6.95 7.24 11.67
N VAL A 122 7.01 6.07 11.03
CA VAL A 122 7.83 4.94 11.51
C VAL A 122 9.32 5.25 11.44
N SER A 123 9.77 5.95 10.40
CA SER A 123 11.17 6.35 10.22
C SER A 123 11.63 7.36 11.27
N VAL A 124 10.83 8.38 11.56
CA VAL A 124 11.10 9.37 12.61
C VAL A 124 11.17 8.70 13.99
N SER A 125 10.26 7.76 14.27
CA SER A 125 10.31 6.98 15.52
C SER A 125 11.57 6.11 15.64
N PHE A 126 12.27 5.81 14.54
CA PHE A 126 13.53 5.07 14.55
C PHE A 126 14.70 5.99 14.95
N SER A 127 14.76 7.18 14.36
CA SER A 127 15.79 8.19 14.65
C SER A 127 15.79 8.61 16.12
N HIS A 128 14.60 8.79 16.71
CA HIS A 128 14.45 9.22 18.11
C HIS A 128 14.85 8.19 19.16
N LYS A 129 15.04 6.92 18.77
CA LYS A 129 15.46 5.83 19.67
C LYS A 129 16.97 5.56 19.62
N SER A 130 17.67 6.23 18.71
CA SER A 130 19.12 6.14 18.50
C SER A 130 19.91 7.28 19.17
N THR A 131 19.20 8.20 19.84
CA THR A 131 19.76 9.25 20.70
C THR A 131 19.44 8.92 22.15
#